data_AF-A0A7L4I2A7-F1
#
_entry.id   AF-A0A7L4I2A7-F1
#
_cell.length_a   1.000
_cell.length_b   1.000
_cell.length_c   1.000
_cell.angle_alpha   90.00
_cell.angle_beta   90.00
_cell.angle_gamma   90.00
#
_symmetry.space_group_name_H-M   'P 1'
#
loop_
_entity.id
_entity.type
_entity.pdbx_description
1 polymer ?
#
loop_
_entity_poly.entity_id
_entity_poly.type
_entity_poly.pdbx_seq_one_letter_code
_entity_poly.pdbx_strand_id
1 'polypeptide(L)'
;VHSSGSGKETQLRVSLESLLSADQVGRWWIIGSSWSGAPMINDTNSKTQQKLHIGKVSSKILELARKQRMNTDIRRSIFCVLMTSEDFLDAFEKLLKLGLKDQQEREIVHVIIYCCLQEKTYNPFYAFLANKFCEYERRFQVTFQFSIWDKIRDLENLSATAISNLVSLLAHLLRTKSLPLSVLKVIEFSELDKPKVRFLRQVLSLLLIKTDVEELSDIFVRISDNPKLGMLREGLKLFLTHFLLKNAQAQKSAEEASLLKERVELATKALQAKEPKLKL
;
A
#
# COMPACT_ATOMS: atom_id res chain seq x y z
N VAL A 1 33.49 -21.62 27.29
CA VAL A 1 33.27 -22.80 26.40
C VAL A 1 31.78 -23.12 26.43
N HIS A 2 31.21 -23.56 25.30
CA HIS A 2 29.77 -23.65 24.94
C HIS A 2 29.22 -22.37 24.29
N SER A 3 28.55 -22.40 23.14
CA SER A 3 28.31 -23.48 22.16
C SER A 3 27.75 -22.79 20.90
N SER A 4 28.29 -23.16 19.75
CA SER A 4 27.84 -22.83 18.40
C SER A 4 26.37 -23.17 18.18
N GLY A 5 25.53 -22.14 18.02
CA GLY A 5 24.17 -22.24 17.52
C GLY A 5 24.10 -21.80 16.06
N SER A 6 23.89 -22.78 15.18
CA SER A 6 23.64 -22.67 13.73
C SER A 6 22.65 -21.54 13.37
N GLY A 7 23.17 -20.37 13.03
CA GLY A 7 22.42 -19.29 12.37
C GLY A 7 22.57 -19.43 10.87
N LYS A 8 21.44 -19.50 10.14
CA LYS A 8 21.37 -19.39 8.68
C LYS A 8 22.35 -18.33 8.18
N GLU A 9 23.20 -18.69 7.22
CA GLU A 9 24.21 -17.82 6.61
C GLU A 9 23.66 -16.40 6.41
N THR A 10 24.11 -15.47 7.24
CA THR A 10 23.84 -14.05 7.07
C THR A 10 24.60 -13.59 5.83
N GLN A 11 23.93 -13.62 4.68
CA GLN A 11 24.49 -13.05 3.45
C GLN A 11 24.69 -11.55 3.65
N LEU A 12 25.95 -11.13 3.71
CA LEU A 12 26.33 -9.73 3.84
C LEU A 12 26.05 -9.02 2.50
N ARG A 13 25.18 -8.02 2.53
CA ARG A 13 24.89 -7.16 1.37
C ARG A 13 26.01 -6.13 1.21
N VAL A 14 27.11 -6.53 0.59
CA VAL A 14 28.24 -5.64 0.26
C VAL A 14 28.05 -5.09 -1.15
N SER A 15 28.11 -3.77 -1.32
CA SER A 15 28.05 -3.14 -2.64
C SER A 15 29.37 -3.29 -3.40
N LEU A 16 29.33 -3.31 -4.73
CA LEU A 16 30.53 -3.35 -5.57
C LEU A 16 31.48 -2.17 -5.27
N GLU A 17 30.91 -0.99 -5.01
CA GLU A 17 31.68 0.20 -4.60
C GLU A 17 32.40 -0.01 -3.27
N SER A 18 31.78 -0.71 -2.32
CA SER A 18 32.41 -1.08 -1.05
C SER A 18 33.51 -2.12 -1.23
N LEU A 19 33.41 -3.02 -2.23
CA LEU A 19 34.47 -3.97 -2.57
C LEU A 19 35.67 -3.27 -3.24
N LEU A 20 35.40 -2.32 -4.13
CA LEU A 20 36.45 -1.57 -4.84
C LEU A 20 37.22 -0.62 -3.93
N SER A 21 36.56 -0.08 -2.90
CA SER A 21 37.17 0.83 -1.91
C SER A 21 37.71 0.11 -0.67
N ALA A 22 37.62 -1.22 -0.61
CA ALA A 22 37.96 -2.06 0.55
C ALA A 22 39.37 -1.80 1.11
N ASP A 23 40.33 -1.47 0.25
CA ASP A 23 41.71 -1.22 0.64
C ASP A 23 41.93 0.21 1.19
N GLN A 24 41.01 1.13 0.94
CA GLN A 24 41.05 2.50 1.47
C GLN A 24 40.22 2.69 2.75
N VAL A 25 38.99 2.16 2.77
CA VAL A 25 38.06 2.33 3.90
C VAL A 25 38.14 1.19 4.92
N GLY A 26 38.93 0.15 4.61
CA GLY A 26 39.02 -1.06 5.41
C GLY A 26 37.84 -2.01 5.19
N ARG A 27 38.05 -3.28 5.52
CA ARG A 27 37.09 -4.37 5.28
C ARG A 27 36.26 -4.62 6.53
N TRP A 28 35.37 -3.68 6.88
CA TRP A 28 34.58 -3.71 8.12
C TRP A 28 33.68 -4.94 8.27
N TRP A 29 33.39 -5.65 7.17
CA TRP A 29 32.64 -6.91 7.14
C TRP A 29 33.50 -8.14 7.50
N ILE A 30 34.80 -7.97 7.72
CA ILE A 30 35.70 -9.00 8.24
C ILE A 30 35.86 -8.77 9.74
N ILE A 31 35.40 -9.72 10.56
CA ILE A 31 35.56 -9.64 12.01
C ILE A 31 37.06 -9.75 12.33
N GLY A 32 37.67 -8.69 12.87
CA GLY A 32 39.08 -8.66 13.26
C GLY A 32 40.02 -7.81 12.37
N SER A 33 39.52 -7.17 11.30
CA SER A 33 40.28 -6.21 10.50
C SER A 33 40.29 -4.83 11.15
N SER A 34 41.16 -4.62 12.13
CA SER A 34 41.40 -3.28 12.70
C SER A 34 42.02 -2.36 11.65
N TRP A 35 41.31 -1.29 11.32
CA TRP A 35 41.71 -0.25 10.36
C TRP A 35 43.06 0.39 10.72
N SER A 36 44.01 0.34 9.78
CA SER A 36 45.38 0.83 9.96
C SER A 36 45.61 2.19 9.28
N GLY A 37 44.96 3.24 9.80
CA GLY A 37 45.55 4.58 9.84
C GLY A 37 45.59 5.45 8.57
N ALA A 38 44.44 5.74 7.95
CA ALA A 38 44.29 6.95 7.14
C ALA A 38 43.26 7.89 7.82
N PRO A 39 43.48 9.22 7.93
CA PRO A 39 42.52 10.08 8.62
C PRO A 39 41.20 10.18 7.83
N MET A 40 40.09 9.77 8.44
CA MET A 40 38.72 9.95 7.94
C MET A 40 38.23 11.39 8.19
N ILE A 41 38.92 12.38 7.63
CA ILE A 41 38.39 13.75 7.55
C ILE A 41 38.83 14.34 6.22
N ASN A 42 38.18 13.93 5.13
CA ASN A 42 37.92 14.87 4.06
C ASN A 42 36.49 15.35 4.25
N ASP A 43 36.34 16.62 4.60
CA ASP A 43 35.10 17.40 4.59
C ASP A 43 34.54 17.54 3.17
N THR A 44 34.33 16.42 2.47
CA THR A 44 33.43 16.36 1.32
C THR A 44 32.04 16.03 1.84
N ASN A 45 31.47 16.99 2.56
CA ASN A 45 30.03 17.08 2.82
C ASN A 45 29.25 17.42 1.53
N SER A 46 29.77 17.04 0.36
CA SER A 46 28.96 16.88 -0.83
C SER A 46 28.09 15.67 -0.56
N LYS A 47 26.86 15.90 -0.10
CA LYS A 47 25.75 14.98 -0.33
C LYS A 47 25.90 14.51 -1.78
N THR A 48 26.37 13.28 -2.00
CA THR A 48 26.33 12.63 -3.31
C THR A 48 24.85 12.40 -3.57
N GLN A 49 24.15 13.46 -3.99
CA GLN A 49 22.82 13.37 -4.55
C GLN A 49 23.00 12.41 -5.71
N GLN A 50 22.54 11.17 -5.54
CA GLN A 50 22.40 10.24 -6.66
C GLN A 50 21.65 11.03 -7.74
N LYS A 51 22.36 11.39 -8.81
CA LYS A 51 21.73 12.00 -9.98
C LYS A 51 20.84 10.92 -10.56
N LEU A 52 19.56 10.98 -10.21
CA LEU A 52 18.54 10.12 -10.79
C LEU A 52 18.54 10.41 -12.29
N HIS A 53 19.03 9.46 -13.09
CA HIS A 53 19.09 9.57 -14.55
C HIS A 53 17.67 9.45 -15.10
N ILE A 54 16.93 10.53 -15.02
CA ILE A 54 15.66 10.68 -15.73
C ILE A 54 16.05 11.14 -17.14
N GLY A 55 15.53 10.48 -18.17
CA GLY A 55 15.73 10.92 -19.57
C GLY A 55 15.28 12.37 -19.79
N LYS A 56 15.42 12.92 -21.01
CA LYS A 56 14.94 14.28 -21.31
C LYS A 56 13.43 14.38 -21.05
N VAL A 57 13.03 14.93 -19.91
CA VAL A 57 11.64 15.20 -19.56
C VAL A 57 11.23 16.57 -20.09
N SER A 58 10.04 16.65 -20.70
CA SER A 58 9.47 17.92 -21.14
C SER A 58 9.34 18.93 -19.98
N SER A 59 9.66 20.20 -20.24
CA SER A 59 9.50 21.30 -19.27
C SER A 59 8.07 21.38 -18.69
N LYS A 60 7.06 21.03 -19.50
CA LYS A 60 5.65 20.99 -19.09
C LYS A 60 5.38 19.99 -17.96
N ILE A 61 6.03 18.83 -17.98
CA ILE A 61 5.86 17.79 -16.95
C ILE A 61 6.53 18.24 -15.65
N LEU A 62 7.68 18.90 -15.73
CA LEU A 62 8.38 19.46 -14.57
C LEU A 62 7.56 20.58 -13.91
N GLU A 63 6.89 21.42 -14.69
CA GLU A 63 5.96 22.41 -14.17
C GLU A 63 4.75 21.78 -13.49
N LEU A 64 4.19 20.71 -14.08
CA LEU A 64 3.09 19.97 -13.48
C LEU A 64 3.51 19.34 -12.15
N ALA A 65 4.73 18.79 -12.07
CA ALA A 65 5.29 18.24 -10.83
C ALA A 65 5.36 19.31 -9.73
N ARG A 66 5.79 20.53 -10.05
CA ARG A 66 5.81 21.66 -9.09
C ARG A 66 4.40 22.02 -8.62
N LYS A 67 3.42 22.07 -9.53
CA LYS A 67 2.01 22.34 -9.19
C LYS A 67 1.42 21.26 -8.27
N GLN A 68 1.83 20.00 -8.46
CA GLN A 68 1.44 18.85 -7.66
C GLN A 68 2.28 18.67 -6.38
N ARG A 69 2.99 19.72 -5.92
CA ARG A 69 3.81 19.74 -4.70
C ARG A 69 4.90 18.66 -4.64
N MET A 70 5.43 18.24 -5.79
CA MET A 70 6.59 17.36 -5.87
C MET A 70 7.86 18.19 -5.57
N ASN A 71 8.10 18.45 -4.29
CA ASN A 71 9.13 19.42 -3.85
C ASN A 71 10.54 18.82 -3.80
N THR A 72 10.67 17.49 -3.75
CA THR A 72 11.97 16.79 -3.69
C THR A 72 12.36 16.22 -5.06
N ASP A 73 13.65 16.07 -5.34
CA ASP A 73 14.13 15.46 -6.59
C ASP A 73 13.59 14.03 -6.77
N ILE A 74 13.52 13.25 -5.68
CA ILE A 74 12.97 11.89 -5.68
C ILE A 74 11.50 11.90 -6.10
N ARG A 75 10.67 12.74 -5.47
CA ARG A 75 9.24 12.84 -5.81
C ARG A 75 9.03 13.34 -7.24
N ARG A 76 9.83 14.32 -7.69
CA ARG A 76 9.81 14.79 -9.08
C ARG A 76 10.17 13.67 -10.06
N SER A 77 11.19 12.88 -9.76
CA SER A 77 11.64 11.76 -10.60
C SER A 77 10.54 10.71 -10.74
N ILE A 78 9.97 10.27 -9.61
CA ILE A 78 8.86 9.31 -9.57
C ILE A 78 7.67 9.85 -10.36
N PHE A 79 7.28 11.11 -10.13
CA PHE A 79 6.17 11.74 -10.85
C PHE A 79 6.41 11.79 -12.36
N CYS A 80 7.62 12.16 -12.79
CA CYS A 80 7.98 12.17 -14.20
C CYS A 80 7.88 10.78 -14.81
N VAL A 81 8.37 9.74 -14.13
CA VAL A 81 8.22 8.36 -14.58
C VAL A 81 6.73 8.00 -14.73
N LEU A 82 5.90 8.27 -13.73
CA LEU A 82 4.45 7.96 -13.79
C LEU A 82 3.74 8.65 -14.95
N MET A 83 4.09 9.91 -15.25
CA MET A 83 3.44 10.68 -16.34
C MET A 83 3.97 10.36 -17.74
N THR A 84 5.16 9.76 -17.85
CA THR A 84 5.82 9.48 -19.14
C THR A 84 5.78 7.99 -19.52
N SER A 85 5.34 7.12 -18.62
CA SER A 85 5.27 5.69 -18.87
C SER A 85 4.06 5.36 -19.75
N GLU A 86 4.22 4.37 -20.61
CA GLU A 86 3.17 3.94 -21.53
C GLU A 86 2.09 3.12 -20.80
N ASP A 87 2.53 2.18 -19.97
CA ASP A 87 1.68 1.34 -19.15
C ASP A 87 2.25 1.13 -17.74
N PHE A 88 1.53 0.37 -16.91
CA PHE A 88 1.91 0.14 -15.52
C PHE A 88 3.15 -0.76 -15.37
N LEU A 89 3.46 -1.61 -16.36
CA LEU A 89 4.65 -2.48 -16.31
C LEU A 89 5.90 -1.67 -16.64
N ASP A 90 5.83 -0.83 -17.67
CA ASP A 90 6.86 0.14 -18.02
C ASP A 90 7.13 1.10 -16.86
N ALA A 91 6.08 1.62 -16.23
CA ALA A 91 6.21 2.45 -15.03
C ALA A 91 6.89 1.71 -13.89
N PHE A 92 6.48 0.46 -13.62
CA PHE A 92 7.08 -0.37 -12.57
C PHE A 92 8.57 -0.58 -12.80
N GLU A 93 8.98 -0.97 -14.01
CA GLU A 93 10.39 -1.16 -14.34
C GLU A 93 11.21 0.13 -14.22
N LYS A 94 10.70 1.24 -14.77
CA LYS A 94 11.38 2.54 -14.72
C LYS A 94 11.54 3.03 -13.28
N LEU A 95 10.55 2.80 -12.42
CA LEU A 95 10.62 3.15 -11.00
C LEU A 95 11.67 2.32 -10.26
N LEU A 96 11.79 1.02 -10.54
CA LEU A 96 12.85 0.19 -9.97
C LEU A 96 14.25 0.61 -10.47
N LYS A 97 14.37 1.01 -11.74
CA LYS A 97 15.62 1.52 -12.33
C LYS A 97 16.10 2.83 -11.70
N LEU A 98 15.26 3.55 -10.93
CA LEU A 98 15.70 4.71 -10.15
C LEU A 98 16.66 4.33 -9.01
N GLY A 99 16.70 3.07 -8.59
CA GLY A 99 17.67 2.59 -7.58
C GLY A 99 17.51 3.24 -6.20
N LEU A 100 16.29 3.68 -5.87
CA LEU A 100 15.95 4.27 -4.57
C LEU A 100 16.16 3.24 -3.45
N LYS A 101 16.62 3.69 -2.27
CA LYS A 101 16.90 2.80 -1.14
C LYS A 101 16.12 3.18 0.12
N ASP A 102 15.78 2.16 0.91
CA ASP A 102 15.22 2.27 2.26
C ASP A 102 13.98 3.19 2.33
N GLN A 103 14.11 4.32 3.01
CA GLN A 103 13.02 5.27 3.19
C GLN A 103 12.60 5.95 1.88
N GLN A 104 13.50 6.06 0.90
CA GLN A 104 13.21 6.71 -0.38
C GLN A 104 12.23 5.88 -1.21
N GLU A 105 12.27 4.54 -1.12
CA GLU A 105 11.33 3.67 -1.84
C GLU A 105 9.88 3.90 -1.39
N ARG A 106 9.67 4.33 -0.14
CA ARG A 106 8.32 4.66 0.36
C ARG A 106 7.70 5.83 -0.39
N GLU A 107 8.53 6.72 -0.93
CA GLU A 107 8.05 7.84 -1.75
C GLU A 107 7.40 7.36 -3.05
N ILE A 108 7.77 6.19 -3.57
CA ILE A 108 7.08 5.60 -4.72
C ILE A 108 5.60 5.41 -4.38
N VAL A 109 5.32 4.77 -3.25
CA VAL A 109 3.94 4.52 -2.77
C VAL A 109 3.20 5.82 -2.50
N HIS A 110 3.85 6.76 -1.81
CA HIS A 110 3.24 8.06 -1.50
C HIS A 110 2.85 8.84 -2.75
N VAL A 111 3.71 8.87 -3.76
CA VAL A 111 3.43 9.58 -5.02
C VAL A 111 2.36 8.84 -5.83
N ILE A 112 2.37 7.51 -5.90
CA ILE A 112 1.32 6.72 -6.56
C ILE A 112 -0.06 7.04 -5.97
N ILE A 113 -0.19 6.99 -4.64
CA ILE A 113 -1.46 7.30 -3.96
C ILE A 113 -1.81 8.76 -4.18
N TYR A 114 -0.87 9.69 -4.01
CA TYR A 114 -1.12 11.12 -4.21
C TYR A 114 -1.67 11.40 -5.62
N CYS A 115 -1.01 10.91 -6.66
CA CYS A 115 -1.45 11.07 -8.04
C CYS A 115 -2.83 10.45 -8.27
N CYS A 116 -3.06 9.21 -7.80
CA CYS A 116 -4.35 8.54 -7.91
C CYS A 116 -5.51 9.35 -7.29
N LEU A 117 -5.26 10.03 -6.16
CA LEU A 117 -6.27 10.83 -5.47
C LEU A 117 -6.53 12.18 -6.15
N GLN A 118 -5.55 12.71 -6.89
CA GLN A 118 -5.65 13.99 -7.61
C GLN A 118 -6.30 13.86 -9.01
N GLU A 119 -6.46 12.64 -9.53
CA GLU A 119 -7.13 12.42 -10.81
C GLU A 119 -8.60 12.87 -10.77
N LYS A 120 -9.08 13.46 -11.88
CA LYS A 120 -10.49 13.85 -12.01
C LYS A 120 -11.42 12.63 -12.04
N THR A 121 -10.96 11.57 -12.68
CA THR A 121 -11.66 10.30 -12.83
C THR A 121 -10.70 9.19 -12.44
N TYR A 122 -11.19 8.18 -11.73
CA TYR A 122 -10.38 7.05 -11.31
C TYR A 122 -9.68 6.39 -12.51
N ASN A 123 -8.34 6.35 -12.46
CA ASN A 123 -7.51 5.71 -13.47
C ASN A 123 -7.00 4.35 -12.93
N PRO A 124 -7.43 3.21 -13.51
CA PRO A 124 -7.01 1.87 -13.10
C PRO A 124 -5.49 1.62 -13.13
N PHE A 125 -4.75 2.40 -13.93
CA PHE A 125 -3.29 2.35 -14.00
C PHE A 125 -2.63 2.29 -12.62
N TYR A 126 -3.04 3.18 -11.70
CA TYR A 126 -2.44 3.26 -10.36
C TYR A 126 -2.70 2.02 -9.52
N ALA A 127 -3.85 1.35 -9.72
CA ALA A 127 -4.19 0.15 -8.98
C ALA A 127 -3.42 -1.08 -9.46
N PHE A 128 -3.25 -1.24 -10.78
CA PHE A 128 -2.39 -2.28 -11.33
C PHE A 128 -0.92 -2.08 -10.93
N LEU A 129 -0.44 -0.83 -10.97
CA LEU A 129 0.90 -0.50 -10.51
C LEU A 129 1.09 -0.79 -9.01
N ALA A 130 0.12 -0.39 -8.17
CA ALA A 130 0.14 -0.67 -6.75
C ALA A 130 0.12 -2.19 -6.46
N ASN A 131 -0.68 -2.95 -7.20
CA ASN A 131 -0.68 -4.41 -7.09
C ASN A 131 0.70 -5.00 -7.44
N LYS A 132 1.33 -4.57 -8.54
CA LYS A 132 2.66 -5.05 -8.92
C LYS A 132 3.73 -4.77 -7.86
N PHE A 133 3.72 -3.58 -7.25
CA PHE A 133 4.62 -3.31 -6.12
C PHE A 133 4.33 -4.18 -4.89
N CYS A 134 3.05 -4.45 -4.61
CA CYS A 134 2.65 -5.34 -3.53
C CYS A 134 3.09 -6.79 -3.77
N GLU A 135 3.05 -7.27 -5.01
CA GLU A 135 3.54 -8.60 -5.43
C GLU A 135 5.06 -8.69 -5.36
N TYR A 136 5.77 -7.61 -5.68
CA TYR A 136 7.23 -7.57 -5.71
C TYR A 136 7.86 -7.77 -4.32
N GLU A 137 7.46 -6.97 -3.33
CA GLU A 137 8.12 -6.95 -2.02
C GLU A 137 7.15 -6.57 -0.88
N ARG A 138 7.18 -7.35 0.22
CA ARG A 138 6.27 -7.19 1.38
C ARG A 138 6.30 -5.77 1.98
N ARG A 139 7.45 -5.09 1.93
CA ARG A 139 7.61 -3.71 2.43
C ARG A 139 6.70 -2.70 1.72
N PHE A 140 6.41 -2.90 0.43
CA PHE A 140 5.48 -2.04 -0.29
C PHE A 140 4.05 -2.25 0.20
N GLN A 141 3.62 -3.50 0.43
CA GLN A 141 2.30 -3.77 1.01
C GLN A 141 2.10 -3.04 2.35
N VAL A 142 3.12 -3.10 3.23
CA VAL A 142 3.10 -2.42 4.52
C VAL A 142 3.03 -0.90 4.34
N THR A 143 3.79 -0.34 3.40
CA THR A 143 3.76 1.10 3.11
C THR A 143 2.40 1.53 2.56
N PHE A 144 1.81 0.80 1.60
CA PHE A 144 0.47 1.04 1.08
C PHE A 144 -0.58 0.99 2.20
N GLN A 145 -0.49 0.00 3.10
CA GLN A 145 -1.38 -0.11 4.25
C GLN A 145 -1.32 1.15 5.13
N PHE A 146 -0.13 1.60 5.53
CA PHE A 146 0.02 2.80 6.35
C PHE A 146 -0.43 4.07 5.63
N SER A 147 -0.06 4.23 4.36
CA SER A 147 -0.48 5.39 3.58
C SER A 147 -2.00 5.45 3.40
N ILE A 148 -2.67 4.31 3.20
CA ILE A 148 -4.13 4.24 3.14
C ILE A 148 -4.75 4.53 4.51
N TRP A 149 -4.16 4.03 5.60
CA TRP A 149 -4.60 4.36 6.96
C TRP A 149 -4.57 5.86 7.23
N ASP A 150 -3.50 6.53 6.82
CA ASP A 150 -3.40 7.98 6.97
C ASP A 150 -4.48 8.70 6.16
N LYS A 151 -4.80 8.23 4.94
CA LYS A 151 -5.91 8.79 4.15
C LYS A 151 -7.30 8.48 4.72
N ILE A 152 -7.47 7.34 5.38
CA ILE A 152 -8.74 7.01 6.06
C ILE A 152 -8.94 7.90 7.29
N ARG A 153 -7.87 8.19 8.05
CA ARG A 153 -7.94 9.11 9.19
C ARG A 153 -8.21 10.55 8.76
N ASP A 154 -7.75 10.92 7.57
CA ASP A 154 -7.86 12.28 7.00
C ASP A 154 -9.08 12.47 6.07
N LEU A 155 -10.07 11.57 6.10
CA LEU A 155 -11.20 11.59 5.16
C LEU A 155 -11.96 12.93 5.12
N GLU A 156 -12.05 13.64 6.25
CA GLU A 156 -12.76 14.92 6.36
C GLU A 156 -12.12 16.04 5.53
N ASN A 157 -10.81 15.95 5.29
CA ASN A 157 -10.05 16.94 4.53
C ASN A 157 -9.91 16.57 3.05
N LEU A 158 -10.39 15.39 2.64
CA LEU A 158 -10.33 14.94 1.26
C LEU A 158 -11.54 15.43 0.45
N SER A 159 -11.31 15.77 -0.81
CA SER A 159 -12.40 16.08 -1.74
C SER A 159 -13.23 14.82 -2.05
N ALA A 160 -14.49 15.00 -2.43
CA ALA A 160 -15.36 13.89 -2.80
C ALA A 160 -14.78 13.03 -3.94
N THR A 161 -14.10 13.66 -4.90
CA THR A 161 -13.39 12.97 -5.99
C THR A 161 -12.23 12.13 -5.45
N ALA A 162 -11.40 12.68 -4.56
CA ALA A 162 -10.30 11.96 -3.95
C ALA A 162 -10.79 10.74 -3.14
N ILE A 163 -11.89 10.91 -2.40
CA ILE A 163 -12.55 9.81 -1.68
C ILE A 163 -13.02 8.72 -2.65
N SER A 164 -13.69 9.08 -3.75
CA SER A 164 -14.15 8.12 -4.77
C SER A 164 -13.00 7.34 -5.41
N ASN A 165 -11.89 8.02 -5.71
CA ASN A 165 -10.69 7.39 -6.25
C ASN A 165 -10.04 6.46 -5.21
N LEU A 166 -9.96 6.88 -3.95
CA LEU A 166 -9.44 6.06 -2.85
C LEU A 166 -10.29 4.82 -2.61
N VAL A 167 -11.63 4.93 -2.66
CA VAL A 167 -12.56 3.79 -2.59
C VAL A 167 -12.25 2.79 -3.69
N SER A 168 -12.11 3.27 -4.93
CA SER A 168 -11.87 2.43 -6.10
C SER A 168 -10.51 1.72 -6.03
N LEU A 169 -9.47 2.45 -5.59
CA LEU A 169 -8.13 1.90 -5.35
C LEU A 169 -8.15 0.83 -4.26
N LEU A 170 -8.74 1.13 -3.10
CA LEU A 170 -8.79 0.20 -1.96
C LEU A 170 -9.59 -1.06 -2.30
N ALA A 171 -10.75 -0.92 -2.96
CA ALA A 171 -11.53 -2.08 -3.39
C ALA A 171 -10.75 -2.97 -4.37
N HIS A 172 -10.00 -2.38 -5.30
CA HIS A 172 -9.14 -3.15 -6.21
C HIS A 172 -8.07 -3.92 -5.43
N LEU A 173 -7.33 -3.26 -4.53
CA LEU A 173 -6.26 -3.88 -3.75
C LEU A 173 -6.75 -5.00 -2.81
N LEU A 174 -7.97 -4.87 -2.29
CA LEU A 174 -8.63 -5.91 -1.50
C LEU A 174 -9.00 -7.11 -2.38
N ARG A 175 -9.60 -6.86 -3.55
CA ARG A 175 -10.01 -7.89 -4.50
C ARG A 175 -8.83 -8.69 -5.02
N THR A 176 -7.74 -8.02 -5.42
CA THR A 176 -6.50 -8.66 -5.87
C THR A 176 -5.68 -9.25 -4.74
N LYS A 177 -6.17 -9.21 -3.49
CA LYS A 177 -5.51 -9.75 -2.30
C LYS A 177 -4.13 -9.12 -2.02
N SER A 178 -3.83 -7.96 -2.63
CA SER A 178 -2.60 -7.18 -2.42
C SER A 178 -2.56 -6.59 -1.01
N LEU A 179 -3.73 -6.20 -0.50
CA LEU A 179 -3.94 -5.83 0.90
C LEU A 179 -5.01 -6.72 1.53
N PRO A 180 -4.79 -7.21 2.76
CA PRO A 180 -5.82 -7.95 3.49
C PRO A 180 -6.92 -7.01 4.00
N LEU A 181 -8.13 -7.55 4.22
CA LEU A 181 -9.26 -6.78 4.76
C LEU A 181 -8.99 -6.22 6.17
N SER A 182 -7.95 -6.71 6.86
CA SER A 182 -7.45 -6.11 8.11
C SER A 182 -6.98 -4.66 7.97
N VAL A 183 -6.79 -4.15 6.74
CA VAL A 183 -6.59 -2.71 6.50
C VAL A 183 -7.74 -1.86 7.04
N LEU A 184 -8.96 -2.40 7.12
CA LEU A 184 -10.11 -1.69 7.68
C LEU A 184 -10.09 -1.59 9.21
N LYS A 185 -9.14 -2.25 9.90
CA LYS A 185 -8.96 -2.15 11.36
C LYS A 185 -8.66 -0.74 11.86
N VAL A 186 -8.15 0.13 10.99
CA VAL A 186 -7.92 1.56 11.33
C VAL A 186 -9.22 2.30 11.66
N ILE A 187 -10.37 1.76 11.24
CA ILE A 187 -11.68 2.33 11.53
C ILE A 187 -12.22 1.66 12.79
N GLU A 188 -12.44 2.46 13.82
CA GLU A 188 -13.06 2.01 15.07
C GLU A 188 -14.58 1.95 14.89
N PHE A 189 -15.13 0.73 14.87
CA PHE A 189 -16.55 0.50 14.63
C PHE A 189 -17.46 1.01 15.77
N SER A 190 -16.91 1.20 16.96
CA SER A 190 -17.61 1.78 18.11
C SER A 190 -17.87 3.29 17.94
N GLU A 191 -17.02 3.98 17.17
CA GLU A 191 -17.00 5.44 17.04
C GLU A 191 -17.06 5.86 15.57
N LEU A 192 -18.10 5.38 14.88
CA LEU A 192 -18.30 5.64 13.46
C LEU A 192 -18.95 7.01 13.21
N ASP A 193 -18.18 7.93 12.63
CA ASP A 193 -18.68 9.20 12.10
C ASP A 193 -19.31 9.06 10.70
N LYS A 194 -20.01 10.11 10.25
CA LYS A 194 -20.68 10.11 8.94
C LYS A 194 -19.70 9.88 7.76
N PRO A 195 -18.52 10.53 7.70
CA PRO A 195 -17.52 10.28 6.64
C PRO A 195 -17.05 8.82 6.57
N LYS A 196 -16.65 8.22 7.70
CA LYS A 196 -16.16 6.82 7.77
C LYS A 196 -17.27 5.84 7.39
N VAL A 197 -18.50 6.07 7.85
CA VAL A 197 -19.66 5.24 7.45
C VAL A 197 -19.89 5.31 5.94
N ARG A 198 -19.85 6.50 5.34
CA ARG A 198 -20.02 6.66 3.88
C ARG A 198 -18.90 5.95 3.13
N PHE A 199 -17.65 6.15 3.55
CA PHE A 199 -16.47 5.53 2.96
C PHE A 199 -16.54 3.99 3.02
N LEU A 200 -16.75 3.42 4.22
CA LEU A 200 -16.89 1.97 4.42
C LEU A 200 -18.00 1.39 3.55
N ARG A 201 -19.15 2.06 3.49
CA ARG A 201 -20.27 1.61 2.67
C ARG A 201 -19.88 1.56 1.19
N GLN A 202 -19.20 2.57 0.68
CA GLN A 202 -18.75 2.62 -0.71
C GLN A 202 -17.72 1.53 -1.01
N VAL A 203 -16.70 1.34 -0.15
CA VAL A 203 -15.67 0.30 -0.31
C VAL A 203 -16.30 -1.10 -0.29
N LEU A 204 -17.10 -1.41 0.73
CA LEU A 204 -17.69 -2.74 0.89
C LEU A 204 -18.72 -3.04 -0.19
N SER A 205 -19.55 -2.06 -0.60
CA SER A 205 -20.48 -2.26 -1.71
C SER A 205 -19.73 -2.52 -3.02
N LEU A 206 -18.65 -1.79 -3.28
CA LEU A 206 -17.85 -1.98 -4.49
C LEU A 206 -17.17 -3.34 -4.49
N LEU A 207 -16.62 -3.76 -3.34
CA LEU A 207 -15.99 -5.06 -3.16
C LEU A 207 -17.00 -6.20 -3.36
N LEU A 208 -18.18 -6.13 -2.73
CA LEU A 208 -19.20 -7.18 -2.80
C LEU A 208 -19.77 -7.37 -4.20
N ILE A 209 -19.92 -6.28 -4.95
CA ILE A 209 -20.51 -6.30 -6.30
C ILE A 209 -19.49 -6.68 -7.37
N LYS A 210 -18.24 -6.19 -7.28
CA LYS A 210 -17.22 -6.38 -8.33
C LYS A 210 -16.30 -7.58 -8.15
N THR A 211 -16.58 -8.44 -7.16
CA THR A 211 -15.76 -9.61 -6.84
C THR A 211 -16.57 -10.88 -7.05
N ASP A 212 -15.94 -11.92 -7.59
CA ASP A 212 -16.58 -13.21 -7.79
C ASP A 212 -16.86 -13.92 -6.47
N VAL A 213 -17.82 -14.84 -6.49
CA VAL A 213 -18.34 -15.51 -5.27
C VAL A 213 -17.23 -16.22 -4.51
N GLU A 214 -16.37 -16.95 -5.23
CA GLU A 214 -15.24 -17.71 -4.68
C GLU A 214 -14.17 -16.79 -4.08
N GLU A 215 -13.75 -15.77 -4.84
CA GLU A 215 -12.76 -14.79 -4.38
C GLU A 215 -13.26 -14.01 -3.16
N LEU A 216 -14.55 -13.68 -3.14
CA LEU A 216 -15.18 -13.00 -2.02
C LEU A 216 -15.12 -13.86 -0.76
N SER A 217 -15.46 -15.16 -0.88
CA SER A 217 -15.35 -16.10 0.23
C SER A 217 -13.92 -16.14 0.79
N ASP A 218 -12.92 -16.29 -0.07
CA ASP A 218 -11.51 -16.30 0.31
C ASP A 218 -11.08 -15.07 1.11
N ILE A 219 -11.49 -13.87 0.65
CA ILE A 219 -11.12 -12.60 1.28
C ILE A 219 -11.63 -12.54 2.72
N PHE A 220 -12.88 -12.95 2.95
CA PHE A 220 -13.52 -12.89 4.26
C PHE A 220 -13.08 -14.05 5.18
N VAL A 221 -12.85 -15.26 4.65
CA VAL A 221 -12.35 -16.42 5.42
C VAL A 221 -10.97 -16.14 6.02
N ARG A 222 -10.05 -15.47 5.30
CA ARG A 222 -8.69 -15.15 5.81
C ARG A 222 -8.68 -14.35 7.11
N ILE A 223 -9.75 -13.60 7.38
CA ILE A 223 -9.89 -12.82 8.62
C ILE A 223 -10.40 -13.71 9.75
N SER A 224 -11.23 -14.71 9.42
CA SER A 224 -11.78 -15.67 10.37
C SER A 224 -10.70 -16.48 11.09
N ASP A 225 -9.55 -16.69 10.44
CA ASP A 225 -8.42 -17.44 10.98
C ASP A 225 -7.67 -16.72 12.12
N ASN A 226 -7.74 -15.39 12.20
CA ASN A 226 -6.92 -14.63 13.14
C ASN A 226 -7.71 -14.18 14.39
N PRO A 227 -7.43 -14.72 15.58
CA PRO A 227 -8.18 -14.38 16.80
C PRO A 227 -8.02 -12.90 17.18
N LYS A 228 -6.91 -12.24 16.82
CA LYS A 228 -6.67 -10.81 17.10
C LYS A 228 -7.57 -9.88 16.28
N LEU A 229 -8.29 -10.40 15.29
CA LEU A 229 -9.22 -9.65 14.44
C LEU A 229 -10.68 -9.83 14.86
N GLY A 230 -10.96 -10.41 16.04
CA GLY A 230 -12.32 -10.62 16.56
C GLY A 230 -13.21 -9.37 16.49
N MET A 231 -12.75 -8.25 17.03
CA MET A 231 -13.50 -6.98 17.00
C MET A 231 -13.78 -6.47 15.58
N LEU A 232 -12.84 -6.65 14.67
CA LEU A 232 -13.03 -6.27 13.26
C LEU A 232 -14.09 -7.16 12.60
N ARG A 233 -14.09 -8.47 12.89
CA ARG A 233 -15.09 -9.40 12.34
C ARG A 233 -16.50 -9.02 12.80
N GLU A 234 -16.70 -8.80 14.09
CA GLU A 234 -18.01 -8.40 14.62
C GLU A 234 -18.42 -7.03 14.09
N GLY A 235 -17.50 -6.06 14.03
CA GLY A 235 -17.75 -4.75 13.45
C GLY A 235 -18.18 -4.82 11.98
N LEU A 236 -17.46 -5.60 11.16
CA LEU A 236 -17.81 -5.81 9.76
C LEU A 236 -19.15 -6.52 9.60
N LYS A 237 -19.41 -7.58 10.37
CA LYS A 237 -20.68 -8.30 10.37
C LYS A 237 -21.85 -7.37 10.70
N LEU A 238 -21.76 -6.61 11.79
CA LEU A 238 -22.77 -5.62 12.18
C LEU A 238 -22.97 -4.56 11.09
N PHE A 239 -21.87 -4.07 10.50
CA PHE A 239 -21.93 -3.05 9.45
C PHE A 239 -22.62 -3.56 8.18
N LEU A 240 -22.26 -4.76 7.74
CA LEU A 240 -22.85 -5.40 6.57
C LEU A 240 -24.36 -5.62 6.75
N THR A 241 -24.78 -6.18 7.89
CA THR A 241 -26.20 -6.52 8.12
C THR A 241 -27.06 -5.28 8.40
N HIS A 242 -26.58 -4.32 9.20
CA HIS A 242 -27.41 -3.19 9.65
C HIS A 242 -27.22 -1.90 8.86
N PHE A 243 -26.00 -1.58 8.42
CA PHE A 243 -25.70 -0.29 7.78
C PHE A 243 -25.71 -0.35 6.26
N LEU A 244 -25.35 -1.50 5.68
CA LEU A 244 -25.28 -1.66 4.23
C LEU A 244 -26.64 -2.05 3.63
N LEU A 245 -27.33 -3.03 4.23
CA LEU A 245 -28.63 -3.51 3.73
C LEU A 245 -29.78 -2.49 3.92
N LYS A 246 -29.83 -1.77 5.05
CA LYS A 246 -30.85 -0.74 5.27
C LYS A 246 -30.76 0.39 4.24
N ASN A 247 -29.55 0.76 3.81
CA ASN A 247 -29.37 1.83 2.83
C ASN A 247 -29.55 1.34 1.38
N ALA A 248 -29.27 0.08 1.09
CA ALA A 248 -29.50 -0.50 -0.24
C ALA A 248 -30.98 -0.46 -0.66
N GLN A 249 -31.89 -0.64 0.30
CA GLN A 249 -33.33 -0.50 0.09
C GLN A 249 -33.78 0.91 -0.31
N ALA A 250 -32.96 1.94 -0.04
CA ALA A 250 -33.32 3.34 -0.26
C ALA A 250 -32.78 3.94 -1.56
N GLN A 251 -31.80 3.31 -2.24
CA GLN A 251 -30.98 4.00 -3.25
C GLN A 251 -30.69 3.24 -4.55
N LYS A 252 -31.09 1.97 -4.72
CA LYS A 252 -30.67 1.13 -5.87
C LYS A 252 -31.79 0.34 -6.54
N SER A 253 -31.56 -0.08 -7.79
CA SER A 253 -32.43 -1.01 -8.54
C SER A 253 -32.68 -2.29 -7.73
N ALA A 254 -33.88 -2.86 -7.84
CA ALA A 254 -34.29 -4.04 -7.07
C ALA A 254 -33.36 -5.25 -7.27
N GLU A 255 -32.79 -5.40 -8.47
CA GLU A 255 -31.84 -6.47 -8.83
C GLU A 255 -30.46 -6.29 -8.17
N GLU A 256 -29.92 -5.07 -8.16
CA GLU A 256 -28.66 -4.81 -7.45
C GLU A 256 -28.83 -4.98 -5.94
N ALA A 257 -30.01 -4.63 -5.42
CA ALA A 257 -30.32 -4.78 -4.00
C ALA A 257 -30.47 -6.25 -3.59
N SER A 258 -31.02 -7.12 -4.45
CA SER A 258 -31.08 -8.57 -4.19
C SER A 258 -29.70 -9.21 -4.26
N LEU A 259 -28.92 -8.89 -5.29
CA LEU A 259 -27.53 -9.36 -5.41
C LEU A 259 -26.70 -8.95 -4.19
N LEU A 260 -26.82 -7.69 -3.76
CA LEU A 260 -26.08 -7.21 -2.59
C LEU A 260 -26.46 -7.96 -1.31
N LYS A 261 -27.74 -8.30 -1.12
CA LYS A 261 -28.19 -9.13 0.02
C LYS A 261 -27.53 -10.50 0.01
N GLU A 262 -27.56 -11.19 -1.13
CA GLU A 262 -26.94 -12.50 -1.30
C GLU A 262 -25.43 -12.45 -0.98
N ARG A 263 -24.73 -11.44 -1.51
CA ARG A 263 -23.29 -11.25 -1.26
C ARG A 263 -22.99 -10.94 0.20
N VAL A 264 -23.84 -10.16 0.88
CA VAL A 264 -23.73 -9.88 2.32
C VAL A 264 -23.90 -11.14 3.15
N GLU A 265 -24.88 -11.99 2.81
CA GLU A 265 -25.09 -13.26 3.51
C GLU A 265 -23.90 -14.19 3.37
N LEU A 266 -23.33 -14.30 2.15
CA LEU A 266 -22.12 -15.07 1.91
C LEU A 266 -20.94 -14.55 2.72
N ALA A 267 -20.67 -13.24 2.65
CA ALA A 267 -19.58 -12.62 3.39
C ALA A 267 -19.74 -12.82 4.92
N THR A 268 -20.97 -12.74 5.42
CA THR A 268 -21.27 -12.96 6.85
C THR A 268 -21.03 -14.40 7.26
N LYS A 269 -21.42 -15.38 6.44
CA LYS A 269 -21.11 -16.81 6.67
C LYS A 269 -19.60 -17.06 6.65
N ALA A 270 -18.89 -16.47 5.70
CA ALA A 270 -17.43 -16.59 5.58
C ALA A 270 -16.69 -16.02 6.80
N LEU A 271 -17.17 -14.92 7.39
CA LEU A 271 -16.61 -14.35 8.63
C LEU A 271 -16.74 -15.29 9.85
N GLN A 272 -17.80 -16.11 9.87
CA GLN A 272 -18.15 -17.00 10.98
C GLN A 272 -17.57 -18.42 10.85
N ALA A 273 -17.00 -18.77 9.69
CA ALA A 273 -16.61 -20.14 9.36
C ALA A 273 -15.69 -20.82 10.40
N LYS A 274 -14.94 -20.05 11.18
CA LYS A 274 -14.05 -20.54 12.25
C LYS A 274 -14.15 -19.72 13.54
N GLU A 275 -15.34 -19.22 13.88
CA GLU A 275 -15.55 -18.69 15.24
C GLU A 275 -15.18 -19.80 16.24
N PRO A 276 -14.22 -19.56 17.17
CA PRO A 276 -14.08 -20.45 18.30
C PRO A 276 -15.41 -20.34 19.03
N LYS A 277 -16.22 -21.42 19.04
CA LYS A 277 -17.38 -21.51 19.91
C LYS A 277 -16.87 -21.17 21.31
N LEU A 278 -17.16 -19.95 21.77
CA LEU A 278 -16.94 -19.55 23.16
C LEU A 278 -17.73 -20.56 23.97
N LYS A 279 -17.03 -21.54 24.52
CA LYS A 279 -17.56 -22.37 25.59
C LYS A 279 -17.71 -21.43 26.79
N LEU A 280 -18.94 -20.96 26.99
CA LEU A 280 -19.42 -20.46 28.27
C LEU A 280 -19.25 -21.56 29.32
#